data_AF-A0AB35QVA2-F1
#
_entry.id   AF-A0AB35QVA2-F1
#
_cell.length_a   1.000
_cell.length_b   1.000
_cell.length_c   1.000
_cell.angle_alpha   90.00
_cell.angle_beta   90.00
_cell.angle_gamma   90.00
#
_symmetry.space_group_name_H-M   'P 1'
#
loop_
_entity.id
_entity.type
_entity.pdbx_description
1 polymer ?
#
loop_
_entity_poly.entity_id
_entity_poly.type
_entity_poly.pdbx_seq_one_letter_code
_entity_poly.pdbx_strand_id
1 'polypeptide(L)'
;MYATTLMNQAGYPADCFADLYHGRWGIEELYKVSKQFIDVEDFHSQTERGVKHEIYGHFLLINLARLFETDTRNRLPCDDQPVESNATTSWPQTGKTLKINFKHCLSVVGRHLENLVLMPARILASWLDKAMVAVARIRQRKRPGRQYPRRSFKPRTRWNSFGAAPKP
;
A
#
# COMPACT_ATOMS: atom_id res chain seq x y z
N MET A 1 17.90 28.46 -23.69
CA MET A 1 18.65 27.40 -24.39
C MET A 1 18.67 26.19 -23.48
N TYR A 2 18.22 25.02 -23.97
CA TYR A 2 18.20 23.77 -23.20
C TYR A 2 19.26 22.82 -23.75
N ALA A 3 19.88 22.03 -22.87
CA ALA A 3 20.78 20.94 -23.26
C ALA A 3 20.19 19.62 -22.76
N THR A 4 20.16 18.59 -23.61
CA THR A 4 19.53 17.31 -23.32
C THR A 4 20.32 16.17 -23.97
N THR A 5 20.27 14.99 -23.36
CA THR A 5 20.80 13.73 -23.91
C THR A 5 19.80 13.03 -24.84
N LEU A 6 18.57 13.54 -24.96
CA LEU A 6 17.53 13.01 -25.83
C LEU A 6 17.77 13.43 -27.29
N MET A 7 18.50 12.61 -28.04
CA MET A 7 18.92 12.90 -29.42
C MET A 7 17.88 12.50 -30.49
N ASN A 8 16.88 11.69 -30.13
CA ASN A 8 15.86 11.23 -31.09
C ASN A 8 14.81 12.31 -31.33
N GLN A 9 15.04 13.13 -32.35
CA GLN A 9 14.17 14.25 -32.71
C GLN A 9 12.78 13.82 -33.23
N ALA A 10 12.65 12.60 -33.76
CA ALA A 10 11.36 12.06 -34.18
C ALA A 10 10.49 11.60 -32.99
N GLY A 11 11.13 11.14 -31.89
CA GLY A 11 10.45 10.75 -30.67
C GLY A 11 10.22 11.90 -29.67
N TYR A 12 11.06 12.93 -29.71
CA TYR A 12 11.05 14.05 -28.76
C TYR A 12 11.10 15.38 -29.52
N PRO A 13 9.94 15.94 -29.90
CA PRO A 13 9.86 17.26 -30.53
C PRO A 13 10.43 18.36 -29.63
N ALA A 14 11.01 19.41 -30.21
CA ALA A 14 11.64 20.49 -29.43
C ALA A 14 10.66 21.20 -28.48
N ASP A 15 9.38 21.29 -28.86
CA ASP A 15 8.36 22.03 -28.13
C ASP A 15 8.02 21.38 -26.77
N CYS A 16 8.22 20.07 -26.61
CA CYS A 16 7.92 19.38 -25.36
C CYS A 16 8.95 19.67 -24.24
N PHE A 17 10.14 20.17 -24.60
CA PHE A 17 11.18 20.46 -23.61
C PHE A 17 10.82 21.63 -22.70
N ALA A 18 9.98 22.57 -23.17
CA ALA A 18 9.51 23.67 -22.34
C ALA A 18 8.67 23.14 -21.16
N ASP A 19 7.70 22.27 -21.44
CA ASP A 19 6.86 21.64 -20.43
C ASP A 19 7.66 20.71 -19.52
N LEU A 20 8.58 19.94 -20.09
CA LEU A 20 9.48 19.07 -19.31
C LEU A 20 10.33 19.88 -18.34
N TYR A 21 10.92 20.99 -18.80
CA TYR A 21 11.74 21.86 -17.97
C TYR A 21 10.88 22.59 -16.93
N HIS A 22 9.63 22.93 -17.25
CA HIS A 22 8.67 23.46 -16.28
C HIS A 22 8.41 22.47 -15.13
N GLY A 23 8.41 21.16 -15.41
CA GLY A 23 8.34 20.11 -14.40
C GLY A 23 9.42 20.21 -13.30
N ARG A 24 10.59 20.82 -13.59
CA ARG A 24 11.63 21.11 -12.59
C ARG A 24 11.09 21.93 -11.41
N TRP A 25 10.15 22.84 -11.67
CA TRP A 25 9.59 23.73 -10.64
C TRP A 25 8.94 22.98 -9.48
N GLY A 26 8.57 21.71 -9.68
CA GLY A 26 8.08 20.84 -8.61
C GLY A 26 9.05 20.73 -7.42
N ILE A 27 10.36 20.83 -7.63
CA ILE A 27 11.35 20.80 -6.54
C ILE A 27 11.30 22.07 -5.67
N GLU A 28 10.98 23.22 -6.26
CA GLU A 28 10.89 24.49 -5.53
C GLU A 28 9.65 24.50 -4.63
N GLU A 29 8.55 23.93 -5.10
CA GLU A 29 7.36 23.72 -4.27
C GLU A 29 7.63 22.74 -3.12
N LEU A 30 8.46 21.71 -3.35
CA LEU A 30 8.91 20.82 -2.28
C LEU A 30 9.71 21.59 -1.21
N TYR A 31 10.67 22.42 -1.61
CA TYR A 31 11.44 23.24 -0.66
C TYR A 31 10.55 24.22 0.11
N LYS A 32 9.58 24.84 -0.56
CA LYS A 32 8.60 25.72 0.07
C LYS A 32 7.77 24.98 1.12
N VAL A 33 7.24 23.80 0.80
CA VAL A 33 6.52 22.95 1.75
C VAL A 33 7.41 22.61 2.95
N SER A 34 8.64 22.15 2.68
CA SER A 34 9.57 21.71 3.72
C SER A 34 9.90 22.83 4.72
N LYS A 35 10.19 24.03 4.22
CA LYS A 35 10.52 25.19 5.05
C LYS A 35 9.30 25.83 5.71
N GLN A 36 8.21 26.03 4.97
CA GLN A 36 7.08 26.83 5.45
C GLN A 36 6.02 26.04 6.21
N PHE A 37 5.85 24.74 5.92
CA PHE A 37 4.79 23.93 6.54
C PHE A 37 5.31 22.95 7.58
N ILE A 38 6.54 22.48 7.43
CA ILE A 38 7.14 21.48 8.32
C ILE A 38 8.22 22.10 9.22
N ASP A 39 8.79 23.23 8.82
CA ASP A 39 9.88 23.91 9.53
C ASP A 39 11.11 23.00 9.69
N VAL A 40 11.56 22.42 8.57
CA VAL A 40 12.67 21.44 8.53
C VAL A 40 13.99 21.96 9.12
N GLU A 41 14.12 23.26 9.36
CA GLU A 41 15.33 23.90 9.88
C GLU A 41 15.39 23.84 11.42
N ASP A 42 14.28 23.56 12.10
CA ASP A 42 14.19 23.42 13.55
C ASP A 42 14.44 21.97 14.02
N PHE A 43 15.72 21.61 14.10
CA PHE A 43 16.14 20.26 14.52
C PHE A 43 16.09 20.08 16.03
N HIS A 44 15.53 18.95 16.44
CA HIS A 44 15.41 18.60 17.87
C HIS A 44 16.56 17.72 18.34
N SER A 45 17.15 16.93 17.45
CA SER A 45 18.26 16.05 17.77
C SER A 45 19.60 16.78 17.82
N GLN A 46 20.39 16.44 18.84
CA GLN A 46 21.77 16.91 19.00
C GLN A 46 22.81 15.95 18.39
N THR A 47 22.37 14.92 17.65
CA THR A 47 23.26 13.92 17.04
C THR A 47 23.09 13.92 15.52
N GLU A 48 24.18 13.71 14.79
CA GLU A 48 24.14 13.61 13.32
C GLU A 48 23.10 12.58 12.84
N ARG A 49 23.05 11.42 13.50
CA ARG A 49 22.11 10.36 13.16
C ARG A 49 20.66 10.76 13.38
N GLY A 50 20.36 11.44 14.49
CA GLY A 50 19.00 11.89 14.77
C GLY A 50 18.55 13.02 13.85
N VAL A 51 19.44 13.97 13.51
CA VAL A 51 19.17 15.00 12.49
C VAL A 51 18.83 14.34 11.15
N LYS A 52 19.61 13.33 10.73
CA LYS A 52 19.30 12.55 9.52
C LYS A 52 17.93 11.88 9.60
N HIS A 53 17.57 11.28 10.74
CA HIS A 53 16.26 10.68 10.92
C HIS A 53 15.11 11.68 10.84
N GLU A 54 15.27 12.88 11.42
CA GLU A 54 14.28 13.95 11.31
C GLU A 54 14.08 14.37 9.84
N ILE A 55 15.18 14.60 9.12
CA ILE A 55 15.13 14.90 7.67
C ILE A 55 14.39 13.80 6.89
N TYR A 56 14.73 12.53 7.12
CA TYR A 56 14.06 11.42 6.45
C TYR A 56 12.58 11.30 6.84
N GLY A 57 12.24 11.55 8.10
CA GLY A 57 10.86 11.56 8.58
C GLY A 57 10.02 12.63 7.88
N HIS A 58 10.57 13.84 7.72
CA HIS A 58 9.93 14.93 6.98
C HIS A 58 9.70 14.56 5.51
N PHE A 59 10.71 14.03 4.81
CA PHE A 59 10.55 13.58 3.44
C PHE A 59 9.55 12.44 3.30
N LEU A 60 9.56 11.47 4.21
CA LEU A 60 8.58 10.38 4.23
C LEU A 60 7.16 10.94 4.35
N LEU A 61 6.92 11.84 5.28
CA LEU A 61 5.60 12.44 5.51
C LEU A 61 5.11 13.23 4.28
N ILE A 62 5.97 14.03 3.66
CA ILE A 62 5.63 14.76 2.42
C ILE A 62 5.27 13.77 1.30
N ASN A 63 6.07 12.73 1.10
CA ASN A 63 5.83 11.74 0.04
C ASN A 63 4.51 11.00 0.26
N LEU A 64 4.23 10.58 1.49
CA LEU A 64 2.94 9.98 1.84
C LEU A 64 1.79 10.95 1.56
N ALA A 65 1.90 12.21 1.98
CA ALA A 65 0.86 13.21 1.69
C ALA A 65 0.65 13.40 0.18
N ARG A 66 1.71 13.44 -0.62
CA ARG A 66 1.61 13.55 -2.10
C ARG A 66 0.99 12.32 -2.74
N LEU A 67 1.25 11.13 -2.21
CA LEU A 67 0.61 9.90 -2.67
C LEU A 67 -0.90 9.95 -2.40
N PHE A 68 -1.31 10.35 -1.20
CA PHE A 68 -2.71 10.48 -0.83
C PHE A 68 -3.42 11.56 -1.65
N GLU A 69 -2.77 12.71 -1.87
CA GLU A 69 -3.28 13.77 -2.74
C GLU A 69 -3.50 13.24 -4.16
N THR A 70 -2.57 12.45 -4.68
CA THR A 70 -2.64 11.93 -6.06
C THR A 70 -3.72 10.87 -6.23
N ASP A 71 -3.79 9.92 -5.30
CA ASP A 71 -4.86 8.91 -5.30
C ASP A 71 -6.24 9.56 -5.14
N THR A 72 -6.37 10.56 -4.26
CA THR A 72 -7.65 11.28 -4.06
C THR A 72 -8.02 12.09 -5.31
N ARG A 73 -7.05 12.73 -5.97
CA ARG A 73 -7.29 13.47 -7.22
C ARG A 73 -7.80 12.57 -8.34
N ASN A 74 -7.27 11.35 -8.45
CA ASN A 74 -7.72 10.38 -9.43
C ASN A 74 -9.14 9.85 -9.15
N ARG A 75 -9.62 9.98 -7.90
CA ARG A 75 -10.97 9.59 -7.48
C ARG A 75 -11.98 10.74 -7.52
N LEU A 76 -11.51 11.98 -7.59
CA LEU A 76 -12.37 13.15 -7.70
C LEU A 76 -12.96 13.22 -9.11
N PRO A 77 -14.26 13.53 -9.26
CA PRO A 77 -14.85 13.72 -10.57
C PRO A 77 -14.19 14.91 -11.27
N CYS A 78 -13.76 14.69 -12.51
CA CYS A 78 -13.34 15.76 -13.42
C CYS A 78 -14.57 16.24 -14.21
N ASP A 79 -14.60 17.50 -14.64
CA ASP A 79 -15.76 18.17 -15.27
C ASP A 79 -16.33 17.44 -16.52
N ASP A 80 -15.64 16.45 -17.07
CA ASP A 80 -15.99 15.78 -18.33
C ASP A 80 -16.65 14.40 -18.20
N GLN A 81 -16.88 13.86 -16.99
CA GLN A 81 -17.53 12.55 -16.84
C GLN A 81 -18.81 12.57 -15.98
N PRO A 82 -19.95 12.05 -16.50
CA PRO A 82 -21.13 11.83 -15.67
C PRO A 82 -20.78 10.79 -14.62
N VAL A 83 -20.83 11.18 -13.36
CA VAL A 83 -20.51 10.33 -12.22
C VAL A 83 -21.52 9.19 -12.16
N GLU A 84 -21.11 7.98 -12.55
CA GLU A 84 -21.87 6.77 -12.22
C GLU A 84 -21.91 6.62 -10.70
N SER A 85 -23.12 6.69 -10.16
CA SER A 85 -23.46 6.81 -8.75
C SER A 85 -23.41 5.46 -8.03
N ASN A 86 -22.24 4.83 -8.00
CA ASN A 86 -22.00 3.59 -7.26
C ASN A 86 -20.82 3.68 -6.27
N ALA A 87 -20.17 4.85 -6.14
CA ALA A 87 -19.20 5.09 -5.08
C ALA A 87 -19.91 5.46 -3.76
N THR A 88 -19.65 4.71 -2.68
CA THR A 88 -20.16 4.89 -1.30
C THR A 88 -19.81 6.26 -0.67
N THR A 89 -19.18 7.18 -1.40
CA THR A 89 -18.66 8.45 -0.89
C THR A 89 -19.44 9.61 -1.47
N SER A 90 -20.23 10.28 -0.62
CA SER A 90 -20.91 11.53 -0.92
C SER A 90 -19.86 12.64 -1.06
N TRP A 91 -19.48 12.96 -2.30
CA TRP A 91 -18.72 14.18 -2.59
C TRP A 91 -19.70 15.32 -2.92
N PRO A 92 -19.41 16.58 -2.52
CA PRO A 92 -20.22 17.71 -2.93
C PRO A 92 -20.21 17.80 -4.45
N GLN A 93 -21.36 17.60 -5.09
CA GLN A 93 -21.55 17.76 -6.53
C GLN A 93 -21.49 19.25 -6.87
N THR A 94 -20.28 19.78 -6.88
CA THR A 94 -20.01 21.13 -7.39
C THR A 94 -19.41 20.88 -8.76
N GLY A 95 -20.08 21.26 -9.85
CA GLY A 95 -19.57 21.12 -11.23
C GLY A 95 -18.39 22.06 -11.51
N LYS A 96 -17.35 21.93 -10.70
CA LYS A 96 -16.11 22.69 -10.71
C LYS A 96 -14.97 21.74 -10.39
N THR A 97 -13.88 21.89 -11.13
CA THR A 97 -12.60 21.28 -10.80
C THR A 97 -12.18 21.60 -9.34
N LEU A 98 -12.07 20.56 -8.52
CA LEU A 98 -11.68 20.67 -7.11
C LEU A 98 -10.17 20.48 -6.97
N LYS A 99 -9.48 21.48 -6.42
CA LYS A 99 -8.06 21.37 -6.08
C LYS A 99 -7.90 20.97 -4.61
N ILE A 100 -7.18 19.88 -4.35
CA ILE A 100 -6.86 19.45 -3.00
C ILE A 100 -5.90 20.46 -2.34
N ASN A 101 -6.21 20.88 -1.12
CA ASN A 101 -5.30 21.70 -0.33
C ASN A 101 -4.22 20.81 0.30
N PHE A 102 -2.99 20.92 -0.22
CA PHE A 102 -1.87 20.08 0.22
C PHE A 102 -1.50 20.29 1.70
N LYS A 103 -1.61 21.51 2.25
CA LYS A 103 -1.34 21.77 3.67
C LYS A 103 -2.30 20.98 4.57
N HIS A 104 -3.59 20.95 4.21
CA HIS A 104 -4.57 20.14 4.93
C HIS A 104 -4.34 18.64 4.73
N CYS A 105 -4.00 18.20 3.51
CA CYS A 105 -3.64 16.81 3.24
C CYS A 105 -2.47 16.36 4.13
N LEU A 106 -1.40 17.15 4.19
CA LEU A 106 -0.22 16.90 5.03
C LEU A 106 -0.60 16.77 6.51
N SER A 107 -1.44 17.67 7.03
CA SER A 107 -1.94 17.61 8.41
C SER A 107 -2.80 16.37 8.68
N VAL A 108 -3.67 15.98 7.74
CA VAL A 108 -4.52 14.78 7.86
C VAL A 108 -3.65 13.52 7.89
N VAL A 109 -2.71 13.39 6.95
CA VAL A 109 -1.80 12.24 6.89
C VAL A 109 -0.93 12.17 8.14
N GLY A 110 -0.40 13.30 8.61
CA GLY A 110 0.36 13.36 9.86
C GLY A 110 -0.43 12.86 11.07
N ARG A 111 -1.69 13.29 11.21
CA ARG A 111 -2.59 12.85 12.30
C ARG A 111 -2.93 11.35 12.25
N HIS A 112 -2.95 10.76 11.06
CA HIS A 112 -3.26 9.34 10.87
C HIS A 112 -2.01 8.46 10.68
N LEU A 113 -0.81 9.02 10.80
CA LEU A 113 0.44 8.30 10.56
C LEU A 113 0.62 7.12 11.52
N GLU A 114 0.29 7.30 12.80
CA GLU A 114 0.35 6.21 13.78
C GLU A 114 -0.55 5.04 13.35
N ASN A 115 -1.78 5.33 12.93
CA ASN A 115 -2.69 4.30 12.47
C ASN A 115 -2.18 3.62 11.21
N LEU A 116 -1.63 4.39 10.26
CA LEU A 116 -1.07 3.86 9.02
C LEU A 116 0.06 2.86 9.27
N VAL A 117 0.91 3.13 10.27
CA VAL A 117 2.09 2.31 10.58
C VAL A 117 1.76 1.17 11.55
N LEU A 118 0.99 1.44 12.62
CA LEU A 118 0.80 0.50 13.73
C LEU A 118 -0.43 -0.40 13.57
N MET A 119 -1.51 0.06 12.91
CA MET A 119 -2.72 -0.78 12.77
C MET A 119 -2.47 -2.06 11.99
N PRO A 120 -1.74 -2.07 10.86
CA PRO A 120 -1.44 -3.32 10.15
C PRO A 120 -0.74 -4.35 11.03
N ALA A 121 0.23 -3.92 11.84
CA ALA A 121 0.94 -4.80 12.76
C ALA A 121 0.01 -5.39 13.84
N ARG A 122 -0.87 -4.57 14.42
CA ARG A 122 -1.88 -5.02 15.41
C ARG A 122 -2.87 -6.02 14.80
N ILE A 123 -3.37 -5.73 13.61
CA ILE A 123 -4.30 -6.60 12.89
C ILE A 123 -3.62 -7.93 12.56
N LEU A 124 -2.40 -7.88 12.01
CA LEU A 124 -1.63 -9.06 11.66
C LEU A 124 -1.36 -9.94 12.89
N ALA A 125 -0.96 -9.34 14.02
CA ALA A 125 -0.75 -10.08 15.27
C ALA A 125 -2.05 -10.77 15.74
N SER A 126 -3.18 -10.06 15.69
CA SER A 126 -4.48 -10.64 16.08
C SER A 126 -4.93 -11.77 15.16
N TRP A 127 -4.65 -11.66 13.86
CA TRP A 127 -4.97 -12.68 12.89
C TRP A 127 -4.05 -13.89 13.03
N LEU A 128 -2.76 -13.67 13.27
CA LEU A 128 -1.77 -14.72 13.46
C LEU A 128 -2.10 -15.57 14.69
N ASP A 129 -2.52 -14.96 15.79
CA ASP A 129 -2.95 -15.68 16.99
C ASP A 129 -4.15 -16.59 16.70
N LYS A 130 -5.17 -16.07 16.01
CA LYS A 130 -6.34 -16.86 15.56
C LYS A 130 -5.93 -18.03 14.66
N ALA A 131 -5.00 -17.80 13.73
CA ALA A 131 -4.49 -18.82 12.83
C ALA A 131 -3.74 -19.92 13.61
N MET A 132 -2.90 -19.56 14.58
CA MET A 132 -2.20 -20.53 15.44
C MET A 132 -3.18 -21.36 16.27
N VAL A 133 -4.22 -20.74 16.84
CA VAL A 133 -5.28 -21.46 17.56
C VAL A 133 -6.02 -22.42 16.63
N ALA A 134 -6.31 -22.01 15.39
CA ALA A 134 -6.95 -22.88 14.40
C ALA A 134 -6.05 -24.08 14.04
N VAL A 135 -4.76 -23.85 13.80
CA VAL A 135 -3.78 -24.91 13.53
C VAL A 135 -3.67 -25.87 14.71
N ALA A 136 -3.63 -25.36 15.95
CA ALA A 136 -3.57 -26.19 17.15
C ALA A 136 -4.78 -27.11 17.32
N ARG A 137 -5.94 -26.77 16.73
CA ARG A 137 -7.13 -27.65 16.71
C ARG A 137 -6.98 -28.80 15.71
N ILE A 138 -6.17 -28.64 14.67
CA ILE A 138 -5.85 -29.70 13.69
C ILE A 138 -4.78 -30.60 14.29
N ARG A 139 -5.19 -31.48 15.19
CA ARG A 139 -4.28 -32.41 15.89
C ARG A 139 -4.71 -33.84 15.70
N GLN A 140 -3.72 -34.70 15.46
CA GLN A 140 -3.88 -36.13 15.39
C GLN A 140 -3.27 -36.76 16.63
N ARG A 141 -3.96 -37.73 17.24
CA ARG A 141 -3.43 -38.46 18.40
C ARG A 141 -2.15 -39.20 17.96
N LYS A 142 -1.04 -38.95 18.64
CA LYS A 142 0.20 -39.72 18.45
C LYS A 142 -0.09 -41.18 18.75
N ARG A 143 0.14 -42.08 17.77
CA ARG A 143 -0.04 -43.53 17.90
C ARG A 143 1.33 -44.20 18.03
N PRO A 144 1.87 -44.40 19.25
CA PRO A 144 3.19 -45.01 19.43
C PRO A 144 3.18 -46.47 18.94
N GLY A 145 4.30 -46.94 18.37
CA GLY A 145 4.46 -48.35 17.99
C GLY A 145 3.70 -48.81 16.74
N ARG A 146 3.14 -47.91 15.92
CA ARG A 146 2.41 -48.31 14.71
C ARG A 146 3.37 -48.76 13.59
N GLN A 147 3.67 -50.05 13.55
CA GLN A 147 4.30 -50.73 12.40
C GLN A 147 3.27 -51.67 11.78
N TYR A 148 2.48 -51.18 10.82
CA TYR A 148 1.74 -52.06 9.90
C TYR A 148 2.36 -51.90 8.51
N PRO A 149 2.62 -53.00 7.78
CA PRO A 149 3.11 -52.89 6.41
C PRO A 149 2.09 -52.09 5.59
N ARG A 150 2.54 -51.06 4.87
CA ARG A 150 1.67 -50.37 3.90
C ARG A 150 1.31 -51.38 2.82
N ARG A 151 0.06 -51.83 2.79
CA ARG A 151 -0.49 -52.59 1.68
C ARG A 151 -1.22 -51.62 0.77
N SER A 152 -0.68 -51.35 -0.42
CA SER A 152 -1.47 -50.65 -1.44
C SER A 152 -2.49 -51.64 -1.99
N PHE A 153 -3.77 -51.29 -1.89
CA PHE A 153 -4.80 -51.99 -2.62
C PHE A 153 -4.89 -51.36 -4.01
N LYS A 154 -4.89 -52.17 -5.07
CA LYS A 154 -5.17 -51.67 -6.42
C LYS A 154 -6.52 -50.95 -6.41
N PRO A 155 -6.68 -49.85 -7.17
CA PRO A 155 -7.96 -49.14 -7.25
C PRO A 155 -9.05 -50.14 -7.68
N ARG A 156 -10.06 -50.31 -6.82
CA ARG A 156 -11.15 -51.26 -7.05
C ARG A 156 -12.31 -50.55 -7.74
N THR A 157 -12.85 -51.18 -8.77
CA THR A 157 -13.95 -50.66 -9.58
C THR A 157 -15.32 -50.85 -8.94
N ARG A 158 -15.48 -51.72 -7.93
CA ARG A 158 -16.75 -51.95 -7.21
C ARG A 158 -16.53 -52.33 -5.74
N TRP A 159 -17.47 -51.95 -4.88
CA TRP A 159 -17.46 -52.30 -3.45
C TRP A 159 -17.95 -53.74 -3.26
N ASN A 160 -17.11 -54.62 -2.70
CA ASN A 160 -17.46 -56.01 -2.37
C ASN A 160 -16.83 -56.46 -1.05
N SER A 161 -17.53 -57.31 -0.31
CA SER A 161 -17.20 -57.76 1.06
C SER A 161 -16.19 -58.92 1.07
N PHE A 162 -15.05 -58.78 0.42
CA PHE A 162 -13.97 -59.76 0.55
C PHE A 162 -13.16 -59.50 1.81
N GLY A 163 -13.28 -60.41 2.79
CA GLY A 163 -12.62 -60.34 4.10
C GLY A 163 -13.57 -60.49 5.30
N ALA A 164 -14.88 -60.47 5.08
CA ALA A 164 -15.84 -60.86 6.11
C ALA A 164 -15.80 -62.39 6.28
N ALA A 165 -15.75 -62.87 7.53
CA ALA A 165 -15.81 -64.30 7.80
C ALA A 165 -17.13 -64.88 7.23
N PRO A 166 -17.13 -66.10 6.68
CA PRO A 166 -18.36 -66.74 6.23
C PRO A 166 -19.33 -66.84 7.42
N LYS A 167 -20.59 -66.42 7.21
CA LYS A 167 -21.63 -66.59 8.23
C LYS A 167 -21.89 -68.09 8.43
N PRO A 168 -22.13 -68.54 9.68
CA PRO A 168 -22.44 -69.95 9.96
C PRO A 168 -23.75 -70.39 9.31
#